data_AF-A0A958P928-F1
#
_entry.id   AF-A0A958P928-F1
#
_cell.length_a   1.000
_cell.length_b   1.000
_cell.length_c   1.000
_cell.angle_alpha   90.00
_cell.angle_beta   90.00
_cell.angle_gamma   90.00
#
_symmetry.space_group_name_H-M   'P 1'
#
loop_
_entity.id
_entity.type
_entity.pdbx_description
1 polymer ?
#
loop_
_entity_poly.entity_id
_entity_poly.type
_entity_poly.pdbx_seq_one_letter_code
_entity_poly.pdbx_strand_id
1 'polypeptide(L)' 'MKILVTGATGFVGSWLCRKLIEEGHFVRALARPSSDKEELEGVSVE' A
#
# COMPACT_ATOMS: atom_id res chain seq x y z
N MET A 1 -8.46 1.22 11.09
CA MET A 1 -9.44 1.89 10.21
C MET A 1 -9.34 1.32 8.80
N LYS A 2 -10.24 1.66 7.86
CA LYS A 2 -10.10 1.31 6.42
C LYS A 2 -9.46 2.49 5.68
N ILE A 3 -8.35 2.28 5.00
CA ILE A 3 -7.52 3.34 4.40
C ILE A 3 -7.24 3.00 2.94
N LEU A 4 -7.46 3.96 2.04
CA LEU A 4 -7.04 3.89 0.65
C LEU A 4 -5.76 4.73 0.49
N VAL A 5 -4.69 4.12 -0.04
CA VAL A 5 -3.42 4.81 -0.31
C VAL A 5 -3.23 4.95 -1.81
N THR A 6 -3.16 6.20 -2.28
CA THR A 6 -2.77 6.54 -3.65
C THR A 6 -1.27 6.79 -3.72
N GLY A 7 -0.61 6.37 -4.80
CA GLY A 7 0.86 6.44 -4.87
C GLY A 7 1.54 5.43 -3.95
N ALA A 8 0.83 4.34 -3.61
CA ALA A 8 1.30 3.29 -2.72
C ALA A 8 2.58 2.60 -3.22
N THR A 9 2.81 2.56 -4.54
CA THR A 9 4.02 1.97 -5.14
C THR A 9 5.23 2.92 -5.12
N GLY A 10 5.09 4.14 -4.60
CA GLY A 10 6.21 5.07 -4.46
C GLY A 10 6.99 4.83 -3.17
N PHE A 11 8.19 5.42 -3.08
CA PHE A 11 9.09 5.24 -1.93
C PHE A 11 8.40 5.44 -0.57
N VAL A 12 7.73 6.57 -0.35
CA VAL A 12 7.03 6.82 0.92
C VAL A 12 5.75 5.98 1.03
N GLY A 13 5.07 5.76 -0.09
CA GLY A 13 3.78 5.06 -0.12
C GLY A 13 3.88 3.61 0.36
N SER A 14 4.95 2.90 -0.01
CA SER A 14 5.13 1.50 0.37
C SER A 14 5.41 1.35 1.87
N TRP A 15 6.34 2.15 2.40
CA TRP A 15 6.63 2.19 3.85
C TRP A 15 5.42 2.63 4.68
N LEU A 16 4.63 3.58 4.18
CA LEU A 16 3.38 3.98 4.82
C LEU A 16 2.38 2.83 4.87
N CYS A 17 2.17 2.10 3.76
CA CYS A 17 1.26 0.97 3.73
C CYS A 17 1.66 -0.10 4.76
N ARG A 18 2.95 -0.43 4.82
CA ARG A 18 3.51 -1.36 5.80
C ARG A 18 3.23 -0.91 7.23
N LYS A 19 3.55 0.35 7.55
CA LYS A 19 3.35 0.90 8.90
C LYS A 19 1.88 0.87 9.33
N LEU A 20 0.96 1.22 8.43
CA LEU A 20 -0.47 1.21 8.70
C LEU A 20 -1.01 -0.21 8.94
N ILE A 21 -0.51 -1.22 8.20
CA ILE A 21 -0.85 -2.63 8.44
C ILE A 21 -0.31 -3.09 9.79
N GLU A 22 0.94 -2.78 10.13
CA GLU A 22 1.54 -3.09 11.43
C GLU A 22 0.75 -2.49 12.60
N GLU A 23 0.09 -1.35 12.39
CA GLU A 23 -0.83 -0.70 13.35
C GLU A 23 -2.25 -1.30 13.36
N GLY A 24 -2.48 -2.41 12.63
CA GLY A 24 -3.75 -3.12 12.58
C GLY A 24 -4.81 -2.45 11.72
N HIS A 25 -4.42 -1.59 10.78
CA HIS A 25 -5.35 -0.99 9.83
C HIS A 25 -5.55 -1.85 8.58
N PHE A 26 -6.74 -1.77 8.00
CA PHE A 26 -7.02 -2.37 6.71
C PHE A 26 -6.63 -1.38 5.61
N VAL A 27 -5.59 -1.71 4.85
CA VAL A 27 -5.03 -0.85 3.81
C VAL A 27 -5.34 -1.42 2.44
N ARG A 28 -5.86 -0.56 1.56
CA ARG A 28 -5.98 -0.82 0.14
C ARG A 28 -5.09 0.13 -0.64
N ALA A 29 -4.23 -0.40 -1.49
CA ALA A 29 -3.30 0.36 -2.31
C ALA A 29 -3.85 0.48 -3.73
N LEU A 30 -3.93 1.71 -4.24
CA LEU A 30 -4.23 1.94 -5.66
C LEU A 30 -2.92 1.96 -6.44
N ALA A 31 -2.75 1.02 -7.36
CA ALA A 31 -1.56 0.92 -8.20
C ALA A 31 -1.94 0.90 -9.68
N ARG A 32 -1.11 1.52 -10.53
CA ARG A 32 -1.28 1.36 -11.98
C ARG A 32 -0.89 -0.07 -12.38
N PRO A 33 -1.47 -0.63 -13.46
CA PRO A 33 -1.10 -1.97 -13.94
C PRO A 33 0.40 -2.14 -14.19
N SER A 34 1.08 -1.08 -14.66
CA SER A 34 2.51 -1.06 -14.96
C SER A 34 3.41 -0.71 -13.79
N SER A 35 2.87 -0.46 -12.59
CA SER A 35 3.70 -0.14 -11.43
C SER A 35 4.37 -1.40 -10.90
N ASP A 36 5.60 -1.22 -10.39
CA ASP A 36 6.24 -2.21 -9.53
C ASP A 36 5.50 -2.28 -8.17
N LYS A 37 5.26 -3.48 -7.69
CA LYS A 37 4.44 -3.80 -6.50
C LYS A 37 5.18 -4.66 -5.49
N GLU A 38 6.47 -4.94 -5.72
CA GLU A 38 7.28 -5.80 -4.83
C GLU A 38 7.23 -5.29 -3.38
N GLU A 39 7.36 -3.98 -3.19
CA GLU A 39 7.31 -3.30 -1.88
C GLU A 39 5.89 -3.24 -1.24
N LEU A 40 4.86 -3.75 -1.91
CA LEU A 40 3.48 -3.83 -1.41
C LEU A 40 3.07 -5.26 -1.04
N GLU A 41 4.03 -6.17 -0.85
CA GLU A 41 3.74 -7.54 -0.41
C GLU A 41 2.91 -7.55 0.88
N GLY A 42 1.81 -8.31 0.88
CA GLY A 42 0.84 -8.35 1.99
C GLY A 42 -0.17 -7.20 2.04
N VAL A 43 -0.07 -6.21 1.16
CA VAL A 43 -1.06 -5.13 0.99
C VAL A 43 -2.11 -5.56 -0.05
N SER A 44 -3.39 -5.27 0.20
CA SER A 44 -4.43 -5.46 -0.84
C SER A 44 -4.24 -4.39 -1.93
N VAL A 45 -3.87 -4.81 -3.14
CA VAL A 45 -3.67 -3.90 -4.28
C VAL A 45 -4.86 -3.96 -5.24
N GLU A 46 -5.36 -2.79 -5.64
CA GLU A 46 -6.39 -2.60 -6.68
C GLU A 46 -5.84 -1.79 -7.85
#